data_AF-A0A2Z3V390-F1
#
_entry.id   AF-A0A2Z3V390-F1
#
_cell.length_a   1.000
_cell.length_b   1.000
_cell.length_c   1.000
_cell.angle_alpha   90.00
_cell.angle_beta   90.00
_cell.angle_gamma   90.00
#
_symmetry.space_group_name_H-M   'P 1'
#
loop_
_entity.id
_entity.type
_entity.pdbx_description
1 polymer ?
#
loop_
_entity_poly.entity_id
_entity_poly.type
_entity_poly.pdbx_seq_one_letter_code
_entity_poly.pdbx_strand_id
1 'polypeptide(L)' 'MSTDPNTTDGDLISGGDDGRVIRWSLRPDPLVGKLCREIGRDLTRKEWVAYLPSADYRPTC' A
#
# COMPACT_ATOMS: atom_id res chain seq x y z
N MET A 1 -17.60 -12.51 18.80
CA MET A 1 -16.38 -11.75 18.45
C MET A 1 -15.24 -12.34 19.25
N SER A 2 -14.39 -13.15 18.63
CA SER A 2 -13.21 -13.72 19.28
C SER A 2 -12.08 -12.70 19.16
N THR A 3 -11.54 -12.25 20.30
CA THR A 3 -10.39 -11.34 20.37
C THR A 3 -9.14 -12.19 20.61
N ASP A 4 -8.46 -12.55 19.52
CA ASP A 4 -7.13 -13.16 19.61
C ASP A 4 -6.09 -12.05 19.89
N PRO A 5 -5.28 -12.15 20.96
CA PRO A 5 -4.39 -11.09 21.43
C PRO A 5 -3.14 -10.86 20.56
N ASN A 6 -3.05 -11.48 19.37
CA ASN A 6 -1.82 -11.50 18.57
C ASN A 6 -1.89 -10.75 17.24
N THR A 7 -3.02 -10.10 16.92
CA THR A 7 -3.06 -9.09 15.86
C THR A 7 -2.67 -7.75 16.44
N THR A 8 -1.38 -7.41 16.36
CA THR A 8 -0.96 -6.00 16.44
C THR A 8 -1.75 -5.21 15.41
N ASP A 9 -2.50 -4.20 15.85
CA ASP A 9 -3.31 -3.32 14.99
C ASP A 9 -2.51 -2.88 13.75
N GLY A 10 -2.92 -3.36 12.58
CA GLY A 10 -2.37 -2.92 11.30
C GLY A 10 -1.71 -3.97 10.42
N ASP A 11 -1.76 -5.27 10.75
CA ASP A 11 -1.34 -6.34 9.82
C ASP A 11 -2.47 -7.32 9.50
N LEU A 12 -2.56 -7.74 8.23
CA LEU A 12 -3.48 -8.78 7.75
C LEU A 12 -2.67 -10.00 7.31
N ILE A 13 -3.06 -11.18 7.77
CA ILE A 13 -2.48 -12.45 7.33
C ILE A 13 -3.47 -13.17 6.41
N SER A 14 -3.01 -13.57 5.23
CA SER A 14 -3.80 -14.38 4.28
C SER A 14 -3.05 -15.67 3.95
N GLY A 15 -3.76 -16.81 3.91
CA GLY A 15 -3.26 -18.08 3.41
C GLY A 15 -4.03 -18.53 2.16
N GLY A 16 -3.38 -19.31 1.29
CA GLY A 16 -4.00 -19.89 0.10
C GLY A 16 -3.77 -21.41 -0.01
N ASP A 17 -4.52 -22.05 -0.90
CA ASP A 17 -4.41 -23.50 -1.18
C ASP A 17 -3.04 -23.90 -1.75
N ASP A 18 -2.25 -22.93 -2.21
CA ASP A 18 -0.85 -23.12 -2.61
C ASP A 18 0.13 -23.26 -1.42
N GLY A 19 -0.39 -23.27 -0.20
CA GLY A 19 0.38 -23.40 1.04
C GLY A 19 1.16 -22.15 1.42
N ARG A 20 0.99 -21.03 0.70
CA ARG A 20 1.67 -19.78 1.03
C ARG A 20 0.89 -18.99 2.07
N VAL A 21 1.64 -18.37 2.97
CA VAL A 21 1.13 -17.39 3.93
C VAL A 21 1.74 -16.03 3.61
N ILE A 22 0.88 -15.03 3.39
CA ILE A 22 1.26 -13.66 3.09
C ILE A 22 0.89 -12.78 4.27
N ARG A 23 1.85 -11.96 4.72
CA ARG A 23 1.61 -10.88 5.69
C ARG A 23 1.57 -9.55 4.96
N TRP A 24 0.44 -8.87 5.09
CA TRP A 24 0.20 -7.54 4.57
C TRP A 24 0.30 -6.52 5.70
N SER A 25 1.16 -5.52 5.56
CA SER A 25 1.12 -4.33 6.43
C SER A 25 0.05 -3.39 5.91
N LEU A 26 -0.98 -3.14 6.70
CA LEU A 26 -2.07 -2.18 6.43
C LEU A 26 -1.74 -0.77 6.92
N ARG A 27 -0.58 -0.58 7.56
CA ARG A 27 -0.09 0.76 7.93
C ARG A 27 0.29 1.53 6.66
N PRO A 28 -0.29 2.73 6.39
CA PRO A 28 -0.03 3.48 5.16
C PRO A 28 1.42 3.97 5.05
N ASP A 29 1.98 4.52 6.13
CA ASP A 29 3.27 5.23 6.08
C ASP A 29 4.45 4.32 5.68
N PRO A 30 4.60 3.09 6.22
CA PRO A 30 5.66 2.18 5.78
C PRO A 30 5.51 1.75 4.32
N LEU A 31 4.27 1.69 3.81
CA LEU A 31 3.98 1.20 2.46
C LEU A 31 4.32 2.25 1.40
N VAL A 32 3.97 3.53 1.62
CA VAL A 32 4.30 4.62 0.69
C VAL A 32 5.81 4.69 0.47
N GLY A 33 6.60 4.71 1.55
CA GLY A 33 8.06 4.77 1.43
C GLY A 33 8.67 3.56 0.70
N LYS A 34 8.10 2.36 0.87
CA LYS A 34 8.53 1.17 0.14
C LYS A 34 8.26 1.31 -1.36
N LEU A 35 7.03 1.68 -1.72
CA LEU A 35 6.62 1.84 -3.12
C LEU A 35 7.43 2.93 -3.82
N CYS A 36 7.73 4.03 -3.15
CA CYS A 36 8.57 5.09 -3.72
C CYS A 36 9.99 4.63 -4.04
N ARG A 37 10.59 3.77 -3.20
CA ARG A 37 11.91 3.18 -3.51
C ARG A 37 11.88 2.19 -4.67
N GLU A 38 10.77 1.48 -4.85
CA GLU A 38 10.61 0.45 -5.88
C GLU A 38 10.28 1.06 -7.25
N ILE A 39 9.41 2.07 -7.29
CA ILE A 39 9.01 2.77 -8.52
C ILE A 39 10.08 3.79 -8.94
N GLY A 40 10.70 4.47 -7.97
CA GLY A 40 11.84 5.36 -8.19
C GLY A 40 11.54 6.69 -8.88
N ARG A 41 10.27 7.10 -8.99
CA ARG A 41 9.87 8.38 -9.58
C ARG A 41 8.48 8.84 -9.16
N ASP A 42 8.21 10.12 -9.39
CA ASP A 42 6.87 10.69 -9.37
C ASP A 42 6.05 10.40 -10.62
N LEU A 43 4.73 10.52 -10.48
CA LEU A 43 3.84 10.71 -11.62
C LEU A 43 4.17 12.03 -12.31
N THR A 44 4.32 11.99 -13.64
CA THR A 44 4.40 13.21 -14.45
C THR A 44 3.06 13.93 -14.44
N ARG A 45 3.05 15.23 -14.74
CA ARG A 45 1.81 16.00 -14.88
C ARG A 45 0.84 15.41 -15.92
N LYS A 46 1.38 14.85 -17.01
CA LYS A 46 0.57 14.20 -18.05
C LYS A 46 -0.12 12.94 -17.53
N GLU A 47 0.63 12.10 -16.80
CA GLU A 47 0.07 10.89 -16.16
C GLU A 47 -0.94 11.24 -15.07
N TRP A 48 -0.68 12.30 -14.29
CA TRP A 48 -1.60 12.79 -13.28
C TRP A 48 -2.95 13.16 -13.87
N VAL A 49 -2.97 13.96 -14.94
CA VAL A 49 -4.21 14.34 -15.63
C VAL A 49 -4.92 13.12 -16.22
N ALA A 50 -4.17 12.13 -16.71
CA ALA A 50 -4.74 10.92 -17.30
C ALA A 50 -5.41 10.00 -16.26
N TYR A 51 -4.83 9.86 -15.07
CA TYR A 51 -5.27 8.88 -14.06
C TYR A 51 -5.99 9.48 -12.86
N LEU A 52 -5.75 10.76 -12.55
CA LEU A 52 -6.28 11.48 -11.39
C LEU A 52 -6.88 12.85 -11.81
N PRO A 53 -7.81 12.91 -12.78
CA PRO A 53 -8.26 14.17 -13.39
C PRO A 53 -9.00 15.10 -12.42
N SER A 54 -9.58 14.56 -11.35
CA SER A 54 -10.35 15.33 -10.36
C SER A 54 -9.53 15.78 -9.15
N ALA A 55 -8.22 15.49 -9.12
CA ALA A 55 -7.36 15.82 -7.98
C ALA A 55 -6.30 16.86 -8.39
N ASP A 56 -6.01 17.79 -7.49
CA ASP A 56 -4.91 18.71 -7.66
C ASP A 56 -3.57 17.97 -7.69
N TYR A 57 -2.68 18.39 -8.58
CA TYR A 57 -1.36 17.81 -8.72
C TYR A 57 -0.56 17.94 -7.42
N ARG A 58 0.00 16.83 -6.96
CA ARG A 58 0.99 16.79 -5.87
C ARG A 58 2.07 15.75 -6.16
N PRO A 59 3.29 15.89 -5.62
CA PRO A 59 4.27 14.81 -5.60
C PRO A 59 3.67 13.56 -4.97
N THR A 60 4.02 12.41 -5.53
CA THR A 60 3.60 11.08 -5.06
C THR A 60 4.66 10.44 -4.17
N CYS A 61 5.90 10.78 -4.45
CA CYS A 61 7.13 10.46 -3.76
C CYS A 61 7.96 11.77 -3.65
#